data_AF-A0A1C5QX26-F1
#
_entry.id   AF-A0A1C5QX26-F1
#
_cell.length_a   1.000
_cell.length_b   1.000
_cell.length_c   1.000
_cell.angle_alpha   90.00
_cell.angle_beta   90.00
_cell.angle_gamma   90.00
#
_symmetry.space_group_name_H-M   'P 1'
#
loop_
_entity.id
_entity.type
_entity.pdbx_description
1 polymer ?
#
loop_
_entity_poly.entity_id
_entity_poly.type
_entity_poly.pdbx_seq_one_letter_code
_entity_poly.pdbx_strand_id
1 'polypeptide(L)'
;MNKKLTAVVLSGAVVWLMGAHALAAQPAGQSDIIPISAPVEDIAMTDSALYYGTVSAISTEEDGTISRLTMESEAHGQYVMNLSPDTVWVDAGNKTAADPSTVKVGDRLYVYHSHVSTRSLPPQSAAFAVVVNVPQDMGAPHYHVVNNVVSQEDGSVKFSVDNGGLILSVSVDAGLSAYEGDAPALADIQAGDRIMAWYDIVLTSYPGQSGASHIMLLPAKAEDLPKPEEGAQLTMELDGKVPNMVGRYESGVAMVPVAAVAQALGLDVTYTPNTDEGALVTVESDQFRVSLYLDRQIITGVTKIEGAVGATGPLDYGKAPYVVAPGTTWAPAEIFKMLGRTVTLEGTNLIIE
;
A
#
# COMPACT_ATOMS: atom_id res chain seq x y z
N MET A 1 42.32 49.29 38.87
CA MET A 1 41.56 50.54 39.10
C MET A 1 40.26 50.14 39.81
N ASN A 2 40.12 50.56 41.06
CA ASN A 2 38.99 50.24 41.96
C ASN A 2 37.73 51.04 41.61
N LYS A 3 36.54 50.45 41.81
CA LYS A 3 35.28 51.03 42.37
C LYS A 3 34.15 49.99 42.18
N LYS A 4 33.73 49.23 43.19
CA LYS A 4 32.77 49.52 44.29
C LYS A 4 31.33 49.84 43.85
N LEU A 5 30.44 48.91 44.24
CA LEU A 5 29.05 49.02 44.75
C LEU A 5 28.00 49.85 44.00
N THR A 6 26.80 49.30 43.82
CA THR A 6 25.63 49.63 44.69
C THR A 6 24.52 48.57 44.51
N ALA A 7 24.08 48.01 45.63
CA ALA A 7 22.89 47.17 45.76
C ALA A 7 21.68 48.06 46.12
N VAL A 8 20.49 47.74 45.62
CA VAL A 8 19.22 48.22 46.19
C VAL A 8 18.38 47.01 46.57
N VAL A 9 18.15 46.90 47.86
CA VAL A 9 17.19 46.01 48.52
C VAL A 9 15.85 46.73 48.56
N LEU A 10 14.77 46.09 48.12
CA LEU A 10 13.42 46.45 48.56
C LEU A 10 12.74 45.18 49.10
N SER A 11 12.61 45.13 50.42
CA SER A 11 11.79 44.17 51.15
C SER A 11 10.31 44.41 50.86
N GLY A 12 9.58 43.33 50.59
CA GLY A 12 8.13 43.25 50.72
C GLY A 12 7.77 41.88 51.29
N ALA A 13 7.63 41.81 52.62
CA ALA A 13 7.17 40.63 53.33
C ALA A 13 5.66 40.45 53.09
N VAL A 14 5.24 39.30 52.57
CA VAL A 14 3.85 38.84 52.65
C VAL A 14 3.82 37.45 53.27
N VAL A 15 2.90 37.35 54.22
CA VAL A 15 2.76 36.36 55.29
C VAL A 15 2.35 34.99 54.76
N TRP A 16 2.91 33.95 55.39
CA TRP A 16 2.54 32.55 55.30
C TRP A 16 1.04 32.31 55.55
N LEU A 17 0.41 31.54 54.65
CA LEU A 17 -0.61 30.57 55.07
C LEU A 17 -0.22 29.19 54.54
N MET A 18 0.20 28.32 55.47
CA MET A 18 0.20 26.88 55.26
C MET A 18 -1.25 26.41 55.15
N GLY A 19 -1.72 26.25 53.92
CA GLY A 19 -2.87 25.42 53.62
C GLY A 19 -2.42 23.98 53.48
N ALA A 20 -2.61 23.18 54.54
CA ALA A 20 -2.55 21.74 54.45
C ALA A 20 -3.54 21.27 53.38
N HIS A 21 -3.04 20.78 52.24
CA HIS A 21 -3.89 20.08 51.30
C HIS A 21 -4.12 18.71 51.91
N ALA A 22 -5.29 18.56 52.54
CA ALA A 22 -5.80 17.27 52.93
C ALA A 22 -5.85 16.39 51.67
N LEU A 23 -5.05 15.33 51.66
CA LEU A 23 -5.19 14.24 50.71
C LEU A 23 -6.52 13.55 51.05
N ALA A 24 -7.61 13.96 50.41
CA ALA A 24 -8.85 13.21 50.45
C ALA A 24 -8.62 11.92 49.67
N ALA A 25 -8.45 10.80 50.38
CA ALA A 25 -8.53 9.48 49.78
C ALA A 25 -9.91 9.32 49.16
N GLN A 26 -9.99 9.27 47.83
CA GLN A 26 -11.21 8.87 47.14
C GLN A 26 -11.50 7.40 47.44
N PRO A 27 -12.73 7.06 47.86
CA PRO A 27 -13.11 5.66 48.04
C PRO A 27 -13.11 4.97 46.68
N ALA A 28 -12.52 3.78 46.64
CA ALA A 28 -12.63 2.89 45.49
C ALA A 28 -14.11 2.55 45.24
N GLY A 29 -14.59 2.82 44.03
CA GLY A 29 -15.91 2.39 43.55
C GLY A 29 -16.90 3.52 43.34
N GLN A 30 -16.68 4.35 42.33
CA GLN A 30 -17.77 5.05 41.65
C GLN A 30 -17.38 5.30 40.20
N SER A 31 -18.15 4.74 39.28
CA SER A 31 -18.00 4.90 37.83
C SER A 31 -18.28 6.35 37.46
N ASP A 32 -17.23 7.11 37.19
CA ASP A 32 -17.34 8.47 36.66
C ASP A 32 -17.98 8.41 35.27
N ILE A 33 -19.22 8.87 35.22
CA ILE A 33 -20.00 9.04 33.99
C ILE A 33 -19.38 10.26 33.29
N ILE A 34 -18.58 10.02 32.25
CA ILE A 34 -17.97 11.09 31.46
C ILE A 34 -19.10 11.83 30.72
N PRO A 35 -19.31 13.15 30.95
CA PRO A 35 -20.30 13.91 30.21
C PRO A 35 -19.91 14.02 28.73
N ILE A 36 -20.88 13.82 27.83
CA ILE A 36 -20.79 13.86 26.35
C ILE A 36 -20.31 15.23 25.76
N SER A 37 -19.90 16.18 26.60
CA SER A 37 -19.61 17.56 26.20
C SER A 37 -18.12 17.93 26.23
N ALA A 38 -17.21 16.96 26.32
CA ALA A 38 -15.82 17.22 25.95
C ALA A 38 -15.79 17.56 24.45
N PRO A 39 -15.15 18.67 24.03
CA PRO A 39 -14.86 18.84 22.61
C PRO A 39 -14.05 17.61 22.18
N VAL A 40 -14.50 16.94 21.12
CA VAL A 40 -13.66 15.97 20.41
C VAL A 40 -12.45 16.79 19.96
N GLU A 41 -11.32 16.67 20.66
CA GLU A 41 -10.05 17.04 20.06
C GLU A 41 -10.03 16.29 18.72
N ASP A 42 -9.86 16.98 17.61
CA ASP A 42 -9.56 16.35 16.33
C ASP A 42 -8.28 15.55 16.57
N ILE A 43 -8.43 14.28 16.95
CA ILE A 43 -7.31 13.35 16.99
C ILE A 43 -6.94 13.23 15.52
N ALA A 44 -5.85 13.90 15.13
CA ALA A 44 -5.31 13.78 13.79
C ALA A 44 -5.16 12.29 13.51
N MET A 45 -5.98 11.79 12.57
CA MET A 45 -5.95 10.38 12.23
C MET A 45 -4.60 10.13 11.56
N THR A 46 -3.86 9.16 12.10
CA THR A 46 -2.63 8.67 11.46
C THR A 46 -2.94 8.16 10.06
N ASP A 47 -1.93 8.09 9.20
CA ASP A 47 -2.12 7.66 7.81
C ASP A 47 -2.60 6.20 7.70
N SER A 48 -2.42 5.42 8.77
CA SER A 48 -2.85 4.03 8.89
C SER A 48 -3.12 3.61 10.33
N ALA A 49 -3.89 2.55 10.51
CA ALA A 49 -4.03 1.82 11.76
C ALA A 49 -2.98 0.70 11.81
N LEU A 50 -2.41 0.46 12.99
CA LEU A 50 -1.49 -0.66 13.21
C LEU A 50 -2.21 -1.82 13.88
N TYR A 51 -2.10 -3.00 13.30
CA TYR A 51 -2.52 -4.25 13.90
C TYR A 51 -1.31 -5.15 14.15
N TYR A 52 -1.23 -5.71 15.36
CA TYR A 52 -0.21 -6.68 15.73
C TYR A 52 -0.86 -7.99 16.18
N GLY A 53 -0.47 -9.09 15.56
CA GLY A 53 -1.04 -10.39 15.87
C GLY A 53 -0.31 -11.56 15.22
N THR A 54 -0.87 -12.75 15.42
CA THR A 54 -0.36 -14.01 14.88
C THR A 54 -1.15 -14.40 13.65
N VAL A 55 -0.47 -14.86 12.59
CA VAL A 55 -1.12 -15.39 11.39
C VAL A 55 -1.80 -16.72 11.72
N SER A 56 -3.12 -16.76 11.56
CA SER A 56 -3.95 -17.95 11.78
C SER A 56 -4.32 -18.67 10.47
N ALA A 57 -4.42 -17.94 9.36
CA ALA A 57 -4.61 -18.50 8.03
C ALA A 57 -4.05 -17.57 6.95
N ILE A 58 -3.59 -18.16 5.85
CA ILE A 58 -3.10 -17.48 4.66
C ILE A 58 -3.97 -17.95 3.49
N SER A 59 -4.49 -17.00 2.70
CA SER A 59 -5.17 -17.32 1.43
C SER A 59 -4.34 -16.76 0.28
N THR A 60 -4.19 -17.57 -0.75
CA THR A 60 -3.45 -17.24 -1.98
C THR A 60 -4.38 -17.29 -3.17
N GLU A 61 -4.09 -16.48 -4.18
CA GLU A 61 -4.67 -16.60 -5.52
C GLU A 61 -4.07 -17.81 -6.27
N GLU A 62 -4.55 -18.06 -7.50
CA GLU A 62 -4.11 -19.21 -8.32
C GLU A 62 -2.62 -19.14 -8.71
N ASP A 63 -2.06 -17.93 -8.83
CA ASP A 63 -0.65 -17.67 -9.12
C ASP A 63 0.27 -17.83 -7.88
N GLY A 64 -0.30 -18.14 -6.72
CA GLY A 64 0.42 -18.25 -5.45
C GLY A 64 0.61 -16.93 -4.70
N THR A 65 0.14 -15.80 -5.24
CA THR A 65 0.18 -14.50 -4.59
C THR A 65 -0.72 -14.50 -3.35
N ILE A 66 -0.21 -14.04 -2.20
CA ILE A 66 -1.01 -13.91 -0.97
C ILE A 66 -2.02 -12.78 -1.15
N SER A 67 -3.31 -13.09 -1.17
CA SER A 67 -4.38 -12.09 -1.22
C SER A 67 -5.00 -11.78 0.14
N ARG A 68 -4.84 -12.66 1.13
CA ARG A 68 -5.41 -12.44 2.46
C ARG A 68 -4.60 -13.06 3.58
N LEU A 69 -4.45 -12.31 4.67
CA LEU A 69 -3.97 -12.81 5.95
C LEU A 69 -5.10 -12.74 6.99
N THR A 70 -5.45 -13.88 7.58
CA THR A 70 -6.32 -13.89 8.78
C THR A 70 -5.41 -13.91 9.99
N MET A 71 -5.50 -12.89 10.83
CA MET A 71 -4.65 -12.72 11.99
C MET A 71 -5.46 -12.67 13.27
N GLU A 72 -4.84 -13.06 14.37
CA GLU A 72 -5.46 -13.07 15.70
C GLU A 72 -4.57 -12.36 16.70
N SER A 73 -5.20 -11.52 17.53
CA SER A 73 -4.54 -10.74 18.58
C SER A 73 -5.35 -10.86 19.85
N GLU A 74 -4.69 -11.10 20.98
CA GLU A 74 -5.36 -11.14 22.29
C GLU A 74 -6.03 -9.80 22.62
N ALA A 75 -5.42 -8.68 22.18
CA ALA A 75 -5.92 -7.33 22.46
C ALA A 75 -7.01 -6.87 21.49
N HIS A 76 -6.96 -7.32 20.23
CA HIS A 76 -7.80 -6.78 19.15
C HIS A 76 -8.74 -7.82 18.50
N GLY A 77 -8.70 -9.08 18.94
CA GLY A 77 -9.50 -10.17 18.38
C GLY A 77 -8.98 -10.66 17.04
N GLN A 78 -9.84 -11.34 16.27
CA GLN A 78 -9.51 -11.79 14.93
C GLN A 78 -9.75 -10.68 13.91
N TYR A 79 -8.85 -10.55 12.94
CA TYR A 79 -8.90 -9.55 11.88
C TYR A 79 -8.43 -10.14 10.55
N VAL A 80 -9.06 -9.72 9.46
CA VAL A 80 -8.68 -10.13 8.10
C VAL A 80 -8.07 -8.97 7.34
N MET A 81 -6.83 -9.17 6.89
CA MET A 81 -6.10 -8.21 6.08
C MET A 81 -6.21 -8.64 4.62
N ASN A 82 -6.79 -7.78 3.78
CA ASN A 82 -6.85 -7.98 2.34
C ASN A 82 -5.63 -7.31 1.70
N LEU A 83 -4.86 -8.07 0.93
CA LEU A 83 -3.65 -7.62 0.26
C LEU A 83 -3.96 -7.31 -1.20
N SER A 84 -3.26 -6.33 -1.74
CA SER A 84 -3.30 -5.93 -3.15
C SER A 84 -1.88 -5.82 -3.69
N PRO A 85 -1.71 -5.61 -5.01
CA PRO A 85 -0.40 -5.30 -5.58
C PRO A 85 0.29 -4.07 -4.97
N ASP A 86 -0.47 -3.16 -4.34
CA ASP A 86 0.07 -1.97 -3.65
C ASP A 86 0.52 -2.26 -2.21
N THR A 87 0.27 -3.45 -1.68
CA THR A 87 0.68 -3.86 -0.33
C THR A 87 2.17 -4.17 -0.33
N VAL A 88 2.94 -3.44 0.48
CA VAL A 88 4.38 -3.63 0.60
C VAL A 88 4.73 -4.60 1.72
N TRP A 89 5.78 -5.41 1.52
CA TRP A 89 6.30 -6.34 2.52
C TRP A 89 7.67 -5.90 3.00
N VAL A 90 7.85 -5.63 4.28
CA VAL A 90 9.03 -4.95 4.82
C VAL A 90 9.72 -5.82 5.86
N ASP A 91 11.02 -6.07 5.67
CA ASP A 91 11.88 -6.66 6.68
C ASP A 91 12.41 -5.56 7.59
N ALA A 92 11.91 -5.51 8.82
CA ALA A 92 12.27 -4.47 9.77
C ALA A 92 13.73 -4.54 10.23
N GLY A 93 14.32 -5.73 10.30
CA GLY A 93 15.70 -5.93 10.75
C GLY A 93 16.71 -5.51 9.68
N ASN A 94 16.47 -5.94 8.45
CA ASN A 94 17.34 -5.66 7.31
C ASN A 94 17.07 -4.29 6.66
N LYS A 95 15.89 -3.69 6.91
CA LYS A 95 15.43 -2.41 6.34
C LYS A 95 15.29 -2.45 4.81
N THR A 96 14.78 -3.58 4.32
CA THR A 96 14.60 -3.89 2.89
C THR A 96 13.21 -4.45 2.64
N ALA A 97 12.85 -4.65 1.36
CA ALA A 97 11.69 -5.46 1.02
C ALA A 97 11.87 -6.90 1.57
N ALA A 98 10.76 -7.50 1.99
CA ALA A 98 10.67 -8.88 2.45
C ALA A 98 9.99 -9.74 1.39
N ASP A 99 10.40 -11.01 1.33
CA ASP A 99 9.75 -12.01 0.49
C ASP A 99 8.46 -12.54 1.19
N PRO A 100 7.26 -12.32 0.62
CA PRO A 100 5.99 -12.77 1.19
C PRO A 100 5.92 -14.29 1.39
N SER A 101 6.61 -15.06 0.54
CA SER A 101 6.59 -16.53 0.57
C SER A 101 7.23 -17.11 1.83
N THR A 102 7.99 -16.30 2.56
CA THR A 102 8.64 -16.70 3.81
C THR A 102 7.64 -16.85 4.96
N VAL A 103 6.52 -16.14 4.91
CA VAL A 103 5.50 -16.08 5.98
C VAL A 103 4.70 -17.36 6.09
N LYS A 104 4.43 -17.78 7.33
CA LYS A 104 3.73 -19.02 7.68
C LYS A 104 2.67 -18.77 8.74
N VAL A 105 1.70 -19.68 8.79
CA VAL A 105 0.76 -19.75 9.92
C VAL A 105 1.55 -19.95 11.21
N GLY A 106 1.24 -19.13 12.22
CA GLY A 106 1.95 -19.05 13.49
C GLY A 106 2.94 -17.88 13.60
N ASP A 107 3.27 -17.21 12.49
CA ASP A 107 4.16 -16.05 12.52
C ASP A 107 3.48 -14.83 13.16
N ARG A 108 4.26 -14.03 13.90
CA ARG A 108 3.79 -12.78 14.51
C ARG A 108 4.24 -11.61 13.64
N LEU A 109 3.28 -10.82 13.18
CA LEU A 109 3.51 -9.74 12.21
C LEU A 109 2.87 -8.43 12.68
N TYR A 110 3.38 -7.34 12.13
CA TYR A 110 2.76 -6.02 12.22
C TYR A 110 2.16 -5.68 10.86
N VAL A 111 0.92 -5.19 10.83
CA VAL A 111 0.25 -4.78 9.59
C VAL A 111 -0.26 -3.37 9.75
N TYR A 112 0.22 -2.47 8.90
CA TYR A 112 -0.38 -1.15 8.72
C TYR A 112 -1.51 -1.27 7.71
N HIS A 113 -2.71 -0.88 8.12
CA HIS A 113 -3.93 -1.08 7.35
C HIS A 113 -4.83 0.17 7.36
N SER A 114 -5.82 0.17 6.48
CA SER A 114 -6.82 1.23 6.43
C SER A 114 -7.60 1.31 7.75
N HIS A 115 -7.86 2.54 8.22
CA HIS A 115 -8.82 2.80 9.30
C HIS A 115 -10.25 2.39 8.90
N VAL A 116 -10.53 2.30 7.60
CA VAL A 116 -11.80 1.83 7.08
C VAL A 116 -11.79 0.30 7.02
N SER A 117 -12.81 -0.29 7.64
CA SER A 117 -13.01 -1.74 7.67
C SER A 117 -14.45 -2.12 7.34
N THR A 118 -14.61 -3.35 6.86
CA THR A 118 -15.93 -3.94 6.59
C THR A 118 -16.65 -4.22 7.91
N ARG A 119 -17.98 -4.06 7.91
CA ARG A 119 -18.84 -4.43 9.05
C ARG A 119 -19.16 -5.92 9.05
N SER A 120 -18.13 -6.75 8.97
CA SER A 120 -18.24 -8.22 9.00
C SER A 120 -17.58 -8.81 10.26
N LEU A 121 -17.74 -10.12 10.47
CA LEU A 121 -17.12 -10.86 11.57
C LEU A 121 -16.35 -12.05 10.96
N PRO A 122 -15.00 -12.08 11.04
CA PRO A 122 -14.12 -11.01 11.56
C PRO A 122 -14.14 -9.75 10.68
N PRO A 123 -13.83 -8.56 11.24
CA PRO A 123 -13.63 -7.35 10.46
C PRO A 123 -12.53 -7.54 9.41
N GLN A 124 -12.66 -6.82 8.29
CA GLN A 124 -11.67 -6.88 7.21
C GLN A 124 -11.27 -5.49 6.73
N SER A 125 -9.99 -5.27 6.45
CA SER A 125 -9.45 -4.01 5.91
C SER A 125 -8.38 -4.25 4.86
N ALA A 126 -8.14 -3.24 4.01
CA ALA A 126 -7.00 -3.25 3.10
C ALA A 126 -5.69 -3.06 3.86
N ALA A 127 -4.69 -3.90 3.58
CA ALA A 127 -3.34 -3.79 4.11
C ALA A 127 -2.49 -2.85 3.23
N PHE A 128 -1.80 -1.91 3.85
CA PHE A 128 -0.85 -1.02 3.18
C PHE A 128 0.57 -1.56 3.27
N ALA A 129 0.98 -2.00 4.46
CA ALA A 129 2.30 -2.60 4.68
C ALA A 129 2.21 -3.78 5.65
N VAL A 130 2.91 -4.87 5.33
CA VAL A 130 3.13 -6.00 6.23
C VAL A 130 4.59 -6.00 6.64
N VAL A 131 4.85 -5.96 7.94
CA VAL A 131 6.19 -5.85 8.51
C VAL A 131 6.54 -7.15 9.23
N VAL A 132 7.67 -7.73 8.83
CA VAL A 132 8.21 -8.99 9.33
C VAL A 132 9.59 -8.77 9.96
N ASN A 133 10.12 -9.79 10.64
CA ASN A 133 11.48 -9.79 11.19
C ASN A 133 11.81 -8.59 12.09
N VAL A 134 10.85 -8.14 12.91
CA VAL A 134 11.06 -7.04 13.87
C VAL A 134 12.01 -7.48 14.98
N PRO A 135 13.20 -6.86 15.12
CA PRO A 135 14.13 -7.19 16.19
C PRO A 135 13.53 -6.96 17.58
N GLN A 136 13.89 -7.76 18.57
CA GLN A 136 13.32 -7.65 19.93
C GLN A 136 13.74 -6.36 20.66
N ASP A 137 14.86 -5.77 20.25
CA ASP A 137 15.45 -4.55 20.81
C ASP A 137 15.05 -3.28 20.04
N MET A 138 14.19 -3.40 19.03
CA MET A 138 13.74 -2.30 18.19
C MET A 138 12.22 -2.32 18.01
N GLY A 139 11.60 -1.15 17.96
CA GLY A 139 10.20 -1.03 17.54
C GLY A 139 9.99 -1.43 16.07
N ALA A 140 8.76 -1.77 15.71
CA ALA A 140 8.41 -1.91 14.29
C ALA A 140 8.54 -0.54 13.60
N PRO A 141 9.07 -0.47 12.37
CA PRO A 141 9.07 0.77 11.59
C PRO A 141 7.65 1.24 11.31
N HIS A 142 7.49 2.56 11.18
CA HIS A 142 6.20 3.22 11.04
C HIS A 142 5.90 3.57 9.58
N TYR A 143 4.73 3.17 9.10
CA TYR A 143 4.22 3.57 7.79
C TYR A 143 3.65 4.99 7.86
N HIS A 144 4.07 5.85 6.92
CA HIS A 144 3.57 7.21 6.78
C HIS A 144 3.40 7.62 5.32
N VAL A 145 2.59 8.65 5.10
CA VAL A 145 2.53 9.41 3.86
C VAL A 145 3.08 10.81 4.12
N VAL A 146 4.05 11.24 3.32
CA VAL A 146 4.66 12.56 3.45
C VAL A 146 3.64 13.61 3.03
N ASN A 147 3.15 14.43 3.95
CA ASN A 147 2.24 15.54 3.63
C ASN A 147 2.99 16.78 3.15
N ASN A 148 4.16 17.05 3.73
CA ASN A 148 4.98 18.21 3.39
C ASN A 148 6.46 17.95 3.69
N VAL A 149 7.33 18.61 2.92
CA VAL A 149 8.78 18.49 3.01
C VAL A 149 9.40 19.88 3.24
N VAL A 150 10.25 20.00 4.26
CA VAL A 150 11.00 21.22 4.54
C VAL A 150 12.49 20.88 4.66
N SER A 151 13.25 21.25 3.64
CA SER A 151 14.71 21.15 3.66
C SER A 151 15.32 22.24 4.56
N GLN A 152 16.37 21.88 5.30
CA GLN A 152 17.11 22.79 6.15
C GLN A 152 18.47 23.15 5.52
N GLU A 153 19.06 24.26 5.96
CA GLU A 153 20.36 24.74 5.46
C GLU A 153 21.51 23.76 5.72
N ASP A 154 21.38 22.91 6.75
CA ASP A 154 22.34 21.86 7.10
C ASP A 154 22.19 20.56 6.28
N GLY A 155 21.26 20.54 5.31
CA GLY A 155 20.96 19.39 4.46
C GLY A 155 20.00 18.37 5.08
N SER A 156 19.64 18.51 6.36
CA SER A 156 18.59 17.70 6.96
C SER A 156 17.21 18.08 6.41
N VAL A 157 16.25 17.15 6.52
CA VAL A 157 14.89 17.36 6.04
C VAL A 157 13.90 17.09 7.16
N LYS A 158 12.84 17.90 7.21
CA LYS A 158 11.68 17.69 8.08
C LYS A 158 10.49 17.27 7.23
N PHE A 159 9.97 16.08 7.52
CA PHE A 159 8.73 15.58 6.94
C PHE A 159 7.57 15.85 7.88
N SER A 160 6.47 16.37 7.36
CA SER A 160 5.18 16.37 8.04
C SER A 160 4.42 15.12 7.60
N VAL A 161 3.95 14.31 8.54
CA VAL A 161 3.21 13.06 8.30
C VAL A 161 1.96 12.99 9.20
N ASP A 162 1.13 11.96 9.02
CA ASP A 162 -0.10 11.75 9.81
C ASP A 162 -1.02 12.97 9.79
N ASN A 163 -1.22 13.52 8.59
CA ASN A 163 -1.99 14.74 8.34
C ASN A 163 -1.49 15.97 9.13
N GLY A 164 -0.18 16.05 9.36
CA GLY A 164 0.45 17.09 10.16
C GLY A 164 0.46 16.84 11.66
N GLY A 165 0.05 15.65 12.10
CA GLY A 165 0.12 15.23 13.50
C GLY A 165 1.54 14.96 14.00
N LEU A 166 2.48 14.65 13.10
CA LEU A 166 3.86 14.33 13.44
C LEU A 166 4.85 15.00 12.47
N ILE A 167 5.92 15.57 13.02
CA ILE A 167 7.09 16.00 12.27
C ILE A 167 8.24 15.03 12.52
N LEU A 168 8.74 14.43 11.44
CA LEU A 168 9.92 13.59 11.42
C LEU A 168 11.13 14.42 10.97
N SER A 169 12.11 14.57 11.84
CA SER A 169 13.40 15.17 11.49
C SER A 169 14.37 14.07 11.04
N VAL A 170 14.92 14.22 9.84
CA VAL A 170 15.82 13.24 9.22
C VAL A 170 17.14 13.92 8.93
N SER A 171 18.21 13.48 9.60
CA SER A 171 19.55 14.01 9.38
C SER A 171 20.15 13.47 8.07
N VAL A 172 21.19 14.15 7.57
CA VAL A 172 21.96 13.67 6.41
C VAL A 172 22.67 12.33 6.64
N ASP A 173 22.86 11.95 7.91
CA ASP A 173 23.47 10.68 8.32
C ASP A 173 22.44 9.56 8.53
N ALA A 174 21.15 9.84 8.39
CA ALA A 174 20.11 8.82 8.49
C ALA A 174 20.27 7.81 7.34
N GLY A 175 20.01 6.54 7.64
CA GLY A 175 20.03 5.51 6.60
C GLY A 175 18.89 5.70 5.61
N LEU A 176 19.14 5.47 4.33
CA LEU A 176 18.15 5.53 3.27
C LEU A 176 18.13 4.20 2.52
N SER A 177 16.93 3.70 2.24
CA SER A 177 16.71 2.59 1.32
C SER A 177 15.49 2.87 0.44
N ALA A 178 15.41 2.16 -0.68
CA ALA A 178 14.18 2.05 -1.46
C ALA A 178 13.61 0.64 -1.27
N TYR A 179 12.30 0.52 -1.42
CA TYR A 179 11.64 -0.78 -1.53
C TYR A 179 12.13 -1.57 -2.73
N GLU A 180 12.32 -0.88 -3.85
CA GLU A 180 12.85 -1.41 -5.09
C GLU A 180 13.95 -0.49 -5.61
N GLY A 181 15.00 -1.09 -6.19
CA GLY A 181 16.11 -0.35 -6.77
C GLY A 181 17.06 0.27 -5.76
N ASP A 182 17.75 1.33 -6.19
CA ASP A 182 18.76 2.01 -5.40
C ASP A 182 18.13 2.98 -4.38
N ALA A 183 18.84 3.21 -3.28
CA ALA A 183 18.40 4.15 -2.26
C ALA A 183 18.24 5.58 -2.82
N PRO A 184 17.16 6.30 -2.48
CA PRO A 184 16.94 7.66 -2.97
C PRO A 184 17.89 8.64 -2.26
N ALA A 185 18.09 9.83 -2.83
CA ALA A 185 18.59 10.94 -2.04
C ALA A 185 17.47 11.49 -1.15
N LEU A 186 17.80 12.01 0.03
CA LEU A 186 16.81 12.59 0.95
C LEU A 186 16.01 13.74 0.31
N ALA A 187 16.62 14.45 -0.65
CA ALA A 187 16.00 15.54 -1.41
C ALA A 187 15.01 15.05 -2.49
N ASP A 188 15.03 13.76 -2.86
CA ASP A 188 14.14 13.19 -3.86
C ASP A 188 12.78 12.80 -3.26
N ILE A 189 12.67 12.74 -1.94
CA ILE A 189 11.41 12.44 -1.24
C ILE A 189 10.51 13.67 -1.26
N GLN A 190 9.28 13.50 -1.75
CA GLN A 190 8.31 14.55 -2.01
C GLN A 190 7.03 14.35 -1.21
N ALA A 191 6.19 15.39 -1.16
CA ALA A 191 4.85 15.26 -0.64
C ALA A 191 4.02 14.28 -1.52
N GLY A 192 3.30 13.38 -0.87
CA GLY A 192 2.58 12.26 -1.50
C GLY A 192 3.32 10.92 -1.36
N ASP A 193 4.64 10.93 -1.15
CA ASP A 193 5.41 9.70 -1.06
C ASP A 193 5.03 8.87 0.16
N ARG A 194 5.01 7.56 -0.04
CA ARG A 194 4.84 6.57 1.03
C ARG A 194 6.21 6.19 1.57
N ILE A 195 6.34 6.15 2.90
CA ILE A 195 7.62 5.80 3.55
C ILE A 195 7.40 4.83 4.71
N MET A 196 8.43 4.03 4.99
CA MET A 196 8.63 3.43 6.31
C MET A 196 9.71 4.19 7.06
N ALA A 197 9.45 4.55 8.31
CA ALA A 197 10.35 5.32 9.14
C ALA A 197 10.73 4.56 10.43
N TRP A 198 12.02 4.44 10.70
CA TRP A 198 12.54 3.84 11.95
C TRP A 198 12.83 4.95 12.96
N TYR A 199 11.98 5.06 13.96
CA TYR A 199 12.16 5.93 15.12
C TYR A 199 11.57 5.25 16.36
N ASP A 200 11.91 5.76 17.54
CA ASP A 200 11.50 5.16 18.83
C ASP A 200 10.74 6.18 19.69
N ILE A 201 11.34 7.35 19.93
CA ILE A 201 10.79 8.33 20.86
C ILE A 201 10.07 9.46 20.10
N VAL A 202 8.77 9.60 20.36
CA VAL A 202 7.99 10.78 19.96
C VAL A 202 7.87 11.74 21.13
N LEU A 203 8.32 12.98 20.94
CA LEU A 203 8.18 14.05 21.93
C LEU A 203 6.72 14.48 22.04
N THR A 204 6.26 14.67 23.28
CA THR A 204 4.88 15.04 23.61
C THR A 204 4.62 16.54 23.36
N SER A 205 4.56 16.92 22.09
CA SER A 205 4.16 18.24 21.60
C SER A 205 3.07 18.09 20.52
N TYR A 206 2.46 19.19 20.11
CA TYR A 206 1.59 19.21 18.93
C TYR A 206 2.08 20.24 17.90
N PRO A 207 2.45 19.82 16.68
CA PRO A 207 2.60 18.42 16.25
C PRO A 207 3.63 17.65 17.10
N GLY A 208 3.47 16.32 17.17
CA GLY A 208 4.49 15.44 17.74
C GLY A 208 5.80 15.62 16.98
N GLN A 209 6.93 15.34 17.64
CA GLN A 209 8.24 15.45 17.00
C GLN A 209 9.03 14.18 17.24
N SER A 210 9.69 13.66 16.22
CA SER A 210 10.59 12.52 16.33
C SER A 210 11.78 12.65 15.38
N GLY A 211 12.89 12.01 15.73
CA GLY A 211 14.04 11.86 14.85
C GLY A 211 14.02 10.47 14.20
N ALA A 212 14.06 10.40 12.87
CA ALA A 212 14.14 9.12 12.17
C ALA A 212 15.61 8.73 11.93
N SER A 213 15.95 7.50 12.30
CA SER A 213 17.27 6.92 12.09
C SER A 213 17.44 6.31 10.70
N HIS A 214 16.33 5.89 10.09
CA HIS A 214 16.30 5.32 8.75
C HIS A 214 14.96 5.63 8.08
N ILE A 215 14.98 5.92 6.78
CA ILE A 215 13.79 6.06 5.94
C ILE A 215 13.91 5.09 4.77
N MET A 216 12.83 4.37 4.52
CA MET A 216 12.68 3.54 3.32
C MET A 216 11.57 4.14 2.46
N LEU A 217 11.91 4.52 1.23
CA LEU A 217 10.93 4.99 0.25
C LEU A 217 10.16 3.79 -0.31
N LEU A 218 8.83 3.85 -0.24
CA LEU A 218 7.94 2.83 -0.77
C LEU A 218 7.48 3.22 -2.19
N PRO A 219 7.10 2.25 -3.04
CA PRO A 219 6.60 2.56 -4.37
C PRO A 219 5.39 3.49 -4.31
N ALA A 220 5.17 4.31 -5.33
CA ALA A 220 3.90 5.00 -5.51
C ALA A 220 2.76 3.97 -5.65
N LYS A 221 1.53 4.34 -5.30
CA LYS A 221 0.39 3.46 -5.61
C LYS A 221 0.19 3.41 -7.11
N ALA A 222 -0.22 2.25 -7.63
CA ALA A 222 -0.48 2.09 -9.06
C ALA A 222 -1.47 3.14 -9.62
N GLU A 223 -2.43 3.57 -8.79
CA GLU A 223 -3.43 4.59 -9.15
C GLU A 223 -2.87 6.01 -9.29
N ASP A 224 -1.78 6.31 -8.58
CA ASP A 224 -1.13 7.62 -8.52
C ASP A 224 -0.02 7.78 -9.57
N LEU A 225 0.39 6.68 -10.22
CA LEU A 225 1.34 6.73 -11.31
C LEU A 225 0.73 7.49 -12.51
N PRO A 226 1.51 8.37 -13.18
CA PRO A 226 1.02 9.09 -14.35
C PRO A 226 0.62 8.10 -15.43
N LYS A 227 -0.68 8.07 -15.73
CA LYS A 227 -1.23 7.24 -16.79
C LYS A 227 -0.78 7.78 -18.16
N PRO A 228 -0.62 6.91 -19.17
CA PRO A 228 -0.35 7.37 -20.53
C PRO A 228 -1.40 8.36 -21.01
N GLU A 229 -1.00 9.26 -21.92
CA GLU A 229 -1.96 10.07 -22.64
C GLU A 229 -2.91 9.19 -23.48
N GLU A 230 -4.17 9.61 -23.60
CA GLU A 230 -5.15 8.92 -24.44
C GLU A 230 -4.65 8.85 -25.90
N GLY A 231 -4.62 7.64 -26.47
CA GLY A 231 -4.09 7.37 -27.80
C GLY A 231 -2.58 7.10 -27.85
N ALA A 232 -1.88 7.12 -26.71
CA ALA A 232 -0.46 6.77 -26.65
C ALA A 232 -0.20 5.34 -27.16
N GLN A 233 0.90 5.16 -27.88
CA GLN A 233 1.41 3.83 -28.19
C GLN A 233 2.11 3.26 -26.97
N LEU A 234 1.84 1.99 -26.69
CA LEU A 234 2.48 1.27 -25.59
C LEU A 234 3.57 0.37 -26.16
N THR A 235 4.79 0.49 -25.66
CA THR A 235 5.82 -0.54 -25.88
C THR A 235 5.45 -1.77 -25.07
N MET A 236 5.89 -2.95 -25.50
CA MET A 236 5.58 -4.20 -24.81
C MET A 236 6.84 -4.97 -24.46
N GLU A 237 6.82 -5.55 -23.27
CA GLU A 237 7.75 -6.57 -22.80
C GLU A 237 6.95 -7.81 -22.39
N LEU A 238 7.20 -8.93 -23.06
CA LEU A 238 6.46 -10.18 -22.91
C LEU A 238 7.43 -11.29 -22.51
N ASP A 239 7.29 -11.86 -21.31
CA ASP A 239 8.23 -12.84 -20.73
C ASP A 239 9.71 -12.38 -20.85
N GLY A 240 10.00 -11.13 -20.51
CA GLY A 240 11.34 -10.52 -20.60
C GLY A 240 11.86 -10.27 -22.02
N LYS A 241 11.01 -10.39 -23.05
CA LYS A 241 11.37 -10.11 -24.45
C LYS A 241 10.63 -8.88 -24.95
N VAL A 242 11.29 -8.06 -25.76
CA VAL A 242 10.68 -6.89 -26.41
C VAL A 242 10.29 -7.25 -27.84
N PRO A 243 9.06 -7.72 -28.11
CA PRO A 243 8.63 -8.02 -29.47
C PRO A 243 8.42 -6.75 -30.29
N ASN A 244 8.50 -6.87 -31.61
CA ASN A 244 8.18 -5.77 -32.53
C ASN A 244 6.66 -5.62 -32.71
N MET A 245 5.97 -5.27 -31.62
CA MET A 245 4.54 -4.97 -31.61
C MET A 245 4.27 -3.87 -30.57
N VAL A 246 3.18 -3.14 -30.76
CA VAL A 246 2.78 -2.03 -29.89
C VAL A 246 1.36 -2.20 -29.41
N GLY A 247 1.13 -1.88 -28.14
CA GLY A 247 -0.19 -1.71 -27.56
C GLY A 247 -0.69 -0.28 -27.80
N ARG A 248 -1.89 0.01 -27.30
CA ARG A 248 -2.48 1.35 -27.35
C ARG A 248 -3.14 1.65 -26.03
N TYR A 249 -3.00 2.88 -25.57
CA TYR A 249 -3.76 3.34 -24.43
C TYR A 249 -5.04 4.01 -24.91
N GLU A 250 -6.19 3.44 -24.58
CA GLU A 250 -7.47 3.93 -25.06
C GLU A 250 -8.56 3.81 -23.99
N SER A 251 -9.33 4.88 -23.81
CA SER A 251 -10.39 5.02 -22.82
C SER A 251 -9.91 4.71 -21.40
N GLY A 252 -8.66 5.08 -21.09
CA GLY A 252 -8.04 4.80 -19.79
C GLY A 252 -7.56 3.35 -19.61
N VAL A 253 -7.51 2.55 -20.69
CA VAL A 253 -7.20 1.12 -20.65
C VAL A 253 -6.05 0.80 -21.61
N ALA A 254 -5.09 -0.01 -21.16
CA ALA A 254 -4.07 -0.58 -22.03
C ALA A 254 -4.68 -1.69 -22.90
N MET A 255 -4.76 -1.45 -24.20
CA MET A 255 -5.26 -2.36 -25.22
C MET A 255 -4.11 -3.04 -25.97
N VAL A 256 -4.25 -4.33 -26.23
CA VAL A 256 -3.21 -5.13 -26.89
C VAL A 256 -3.74 -5.93 -28.09
N PRO A 257 -2.89 -6.22 -29.10
CA PRO A 257 -3.23 -7.14 -30.18
C PRO A 257 -3.25 -8.59 -29.66
N VAL A 258 -4.43 -9.05 -29.25
CA VAL A 258 -4.62 -10.28 -28.43
C VAL A 258 -3.89 -11.49 -29.00
N ALA A 259 -4.07 -11.78 -30.29
CA ALA A 259 -3.48 -12.96 -30.91
C ALA A 259 -1.95 -12.92 -30.92
N ALA A 260 -1.35 -11.75 -31.16
CA ALA A 260 0.10 -11.61 -31.20
C ALA A 260 0.71 -11.74 -29.80
N VAL A 261 0.07 -11.13 -28.79
CA VAL A 261 0.50 -11.23 -27.39
C VAL A 261 0.35 -12.66 -26.87
N ALA A 262 -0.80 -13.30 -27.09
CA ALA A 262 -1.02 -14.69 -26.69
C ALA A 262 0.04 -15.64 -27.28
N GLN A 263 0.30 -15.53 -28.59
CA GLN A 263 1.33 -16.34 -29.25
C GLN A 263 2.74 -16.09 -28.69
N ALA A 264 3.08 -14.84 -28.38
CA ALA A 264 4.39 -14.49 -27.81
C ALA A 264 4.58 -15.06 -26.40
N LEU A 265 3.51 -15.13 -25.61
CA LEU A 265 3.46 -15.73 -24.27
C LEU A 265 3.26 -17.26 -24.31
N GLY A 266 3.26 -17.88 -25.49
CA GLY A 266 3.07 -19.34 -25.62
C GLY A 266 1.67 -19.84 -25.28
N LEU A 267 0.66 -18.98 -25.33
CA LEU A 267 -0.75 -19.30 -25.09
C LEU A 267 -1.46 -19.67 -26.40
N ASP A 268 -2.47 -20.55 -26.30
CA ASP A 268 -3.29 -20.92 -27.44
C ASP A 268 -4.31 -19.82 -27.74
N VAL A 269 -4.41 -19.43 -29.01
CA VAL A 269 -5.40 -18.44 -29.45
C VAL A 269 -6.13 -18.90 -30.69
N THR A 270 -7.47 -18.83 -30.65
CA THR A 270 -8.34 -19.24 -31.75
C THR A 270 -9.36 -18.16 -32.08
N TYR A 271 -9.54 -17.87 -33.36
CA TYR A 271 -10.61 -17.00 -33.86
C TYR A 271 -11.69 -17.83 -34.54
N THR A 272 -12.93 -17.70 -34.08
CA THR A 272 -14.12 -18.37 -34.63
C THR A 272 -15.10 -17.31 -35.13
N PRO A 273 -15.16 -17.02 -36.44
CA PRO A 273 -15.97 -15.91 -36.98
C PRO A 273 -17.47 -16.17 -36.95
N ASN A 274 -17.90 -17.44 -36.95
CA ASN A 274 -19.30 -17.83 -37.13
C ASN A 274 -19.74 -18.75 -35.99
N THR A 275 -20.05 -18.18 -34.83
CA THR A 275 -20.76 -18.89 -33.76
C THR A 275 -22.22 -18.41 -33.70
N ASP A 276 -23.07 -19.15 -32.99
CA ASP A 276 -24.45 -18.71 -32.71
C ASP A 276 -24.49 -17.38 -31.93
N GLU A 277 -23.37 -16.98 -31.31
CA GLU A 277 -23.19 -15.75 -30.54
C GLU A 277 -22.29 -14.71 -31.23
N GLY A 278 -21.99 -14.89 -32.52
CA GLY A 278 -21.17 -13.97 -33.32
C GLY A 278 -19.68 -14.33 -33.39
N ALA A 279 -18.84 -13.36 -33.71
CA ALA A 279 -17.40 -13.56 -33.78
C ALA A 279 -16.79 -13.73 -32.37
N LEU A 280 -16.00 -14.79 -32.18
CA LEU A 280 -15.41 -15.18 -30.91
C LEU A 280 -13.90 -15.32 -31.03
N VAL A 281 -13.14 -14.66 -30.14
CA VAL A 281 -11.73 -15.00 -29.89
C VAL A 281 -11.64 -15.76 -28.59
N THR A 282 -10.91 -16.88 -28.61
CA THR A 282 -10.63 -17.67 -27.41
C THR A 282 -9.12 -17.67 -27.17
N VAL A 283 -8.71 -17.34 -25.96
CA VAL A 283 -7.32 -17.44 -25.50
C VAL A 283 -7.27 -18.44 -24.36
N GLU A 284 -6.33 -19.38 -24.39
CA GLU A 284 -6.25 -20.46 -23.42
C GLU A 284 -4.85 -20.65 -22.87
N SER A 285 -4.79 -20.94 -21.57
CA SER A 285 -3.67 -21.63 -20.92
C SER A 285 -4.04 -23.10 -20.71
N ASP A 286 -3.17 -23.85 -20.05
CA ASP A 286 -3.45 -25.24 -19.66
C ASP A 286 -4.65 -25.34 -18.71
N GLN A 287 -4.84 -24.33 -17.85
CA GLN A 287 -5.79 -24.36 -16.73
C GLN A 287 -7.00 -23.47 -16.94
N PHE A 288 -6.95 -22.51 -17.87
CA PHE A 288 -7.99 -21.49 -17.98
C PHE A 288 -8.25 -21.08 -19.44
N ARG A 289 -9.51 -20.75 -19.75
CA ARG A 289 -9.95 -20.24 -21.06
C ARG A 289 -10.62 -18.89 -20.88
N VAL A 290 -10.20 -17.91 -21.67
CA VAL A 290 -10.85 -16.60 -21.80
C VAL A 290 -11.53 -16.51 -23.17
N SER A 291 -12.81 -16.13 -23.16
CA SER A 291 -13.65 -15.98 -24.34
C SER A 291 -14.08 -14.53 -24.52
N LEU A 292 -13.70 -13.96 -25.67
CA LEU A 292 -13.99 -12.58 -26.08
C LEU A 292 -15.05 -12.60 -27.18
N TYR A 293 -16.28 -12.30 -26.80
CA TYR A 293 -17.41 -12.23 -27.74
C TYR A 293 -17.48 -10.82 -28.33
N LEU A 294 -17.03 -10.67 -29.58
CA LEU A 294 -16.78 -9.37 -30.18
C LEU A 294 -18.07 -8.60 -30.50
N ASP A 295 -19.10 -9.33 -30.94
CA ASP A 295 -20.40 -8.74 -31.29
C ASP A 295 -21.20 -8.33 -30.03
N ARG A 296 -21.03 -9.10 -28.95
CA ARG A 296 -21.65 -8.84 -27.65
C ARG A 296 -20.83 -7.93 -26.76
N GLN A 297 -19.57 -7.67 -27.12
CA GLN A 297 -18.63 -6.85 -26.35
C GLN A 297 -18.43 -7.35 -24.90
N ILE A 298 -18.47 -8.66 -24.69
CA ILE A 298 -18.28 -9.28 -23.37
C ILE A 298 -17.05 -10.16 -23.32
N ILE A 299 -16.42 -10.19 -22.14
CA ILE A 299 -15.29 -11.06 -21.81
C ILE A 299 -15.73 -12.00 -20.69
N THR A 300 -15.46 -13.29 -20.85
CA THR A 300 -15.80 -14.33 -19.87
C THR A 300 -14.63 -15.29 -19.72
N GLY A 301 -14.55 -15.93 -18.56
CA GLY A 301 -13.53 -16.91 -18.22
C GLY A 301 -14.13 -18.20 -17.74
N VAL A 302 -13.51 -19.34 -18.08
CA VAL A 302 -13.87 -20.65 -17.53
C VAL A 302 -12.60 -21.46 -17.23
N THR A 303 -12.60 -22.14 -16.08
CA THR A 303 -11.54 -23.08 -15.73
C THR A 303 -11.61 -24.32 -16.63
N LYS A 304 -10.44 -24.85 -17.00
CA LYS A 304 -10.25 -26.11 -17.73
C LYS A 304 -9.86 -27.27 -16.80
N ILE A 305 -9.71 -27.01 -15.49
CA ILE A 305 -9.33 -28.03 -14.51
C ILE A 305 -10.47 -29.04 -14.34
N GLU A 306 -10.17 -30.32 -14.57
CA GLU A 306 -11.18 -31.39 -14.50
C GLU A 306 -11.78 -31.49 -13.09
N GLY A 307 -13.12 -31.40 -13.00
CA GLY A 307 -13.86 -31.44 -11.74
C GLY A 307 -13.95 -30.11 -10.99
N ALA A 308 -13.24 -29.06 -11.45
CA ALA A 308 -13.40 -27.72 -10.90
C ALA A 308 -14.62 -27.01 -11.51
N VAL A 309 -15.36 -26.26 -10.68
CA VAL A 309 -16.43 -25.36 -11.13
C VAL A 309 -15.92 -23.93 -10.94
N GLY A 310 -15.53 -23.29 -12.04
CA GLY A 310 -15.03 -21.93 -12.05
C GLY A 310 -15.40 -21.26 -13.37
N ALA A 311 -16.30 -20.28 -13.30
CA ALA A 311 -16.66 -19.44 -14.43
C ALA A 311 -16.82 -18.00 -13.95
N THR A 312 -16.37 -17.04 -14.73
CA THR A 312 -16.64 -15.63 -14.48
C THR A 312 -17.94 -15.25 -15.16
N GLY A 313 -18.72 -14.34 -14.56
CA GLY A 313 -19.72 -13.60 -15.30
C GLY A 313 -19.07 -12.71 -16.37
N PRO A 314 -19.84 -11.98 -17.18
CA PRO A 314 -19.31 -10.90 -18.01
C PRO A 314 -18.53 -9.93 -17.14
N LEU A 315 -17.24 -9.74 -17.45
CA LEU A 315 -16.36 -8.85 -16.71
C LEU A 315 -16.22 -7.51 -17.43
N ASP A 316 -16.23 -6.43 -16.65
CA ASP A 316 -15.95 -5.09 -17.14
C ASP A 316 -14.46 -4.79 -16.97
N TYR A 317 -13.81 -4.51 -18.09
CA TYR A 317 -12.40 -4.17 -18.19
C TYR A 317 -12.18 -2.72 -18.65
N GLY A 318 -13.19 -1.86 -18.47
CA GLY A 318 -13.18 -0.45 -18.85
C GLY A 318 -13.35 -0.21 -20.36
N LYS A 319 -12.87 -1.12 -21.21
CA LYS A 319 -13.09 -1.08 -22.67
C LYS A 319 -13.36 -2.47 -23.25
N ALA A 320 -14.39 -2.56 -24.08
CA ALA A 320 -14.77 -3.80 -24.76
C ALA A 320 -13.73 -4.23 -25.81
N PRO A 321 -13.61 -5.54 -26.08
CA PRO A 321 -12.79 -6.03 -27.19
C PRO A 321 -13.41 -5.64 -28.54
N TYR A 322 -12.56 -5.37 -29.52
CA TYR A 322 -12.99 -4.96 -30.86
C TYR A 322 -12.00 -5.40 -31.94
N VAL A 323 -12.42 -5.35 -33.22
CA VAL A 323 -11.58 -5.74 -34.35
C VAL A 323 -11.28 -4.53 -35.23
N VAL A 324 -10.01 -4.38 -35.63
CA VAL A 324 -9.58 -3.38 -36.60
C VAL A 324 -9.05 -4.06 -37.86
N ALA A 325 -9.41 -3.53 -39.03
CA ALA A 325 -8.88 -3.98 -40.30
C ALA A 325 -7.33 -3.97 -40.30
N PRO A 326 -6.65 -5.03 -40.79
CA PRO A 326 -7.19 -6.12 -41.61
C PRO A 326 -7.68 -7.36 -40.82
N GLY A 327 -7.88 -7.28 -39.50
CA GLY A 327 -8.38 -8.39 -38.68
C GLY A 327 -7.76 -8.51 -37.29
N THR A 328 -7.04 -7.48 -36.81
CA THR A 328 -6.43 -7.50 -35.48
C THR A 328 -7.51 -7.31 -34.42
N THR A 329 -7.65 -8.30 -33.54
CA THR A 329 -8.49 -8.17 -32.35
C THR A 329 -7.70 -7.44 -31.26
N TRP A 330 -8.29 -6.36 -30.77
CA TRP A 330 -7.81 -5.56 -29.65
C TRP A 330 -8.66 -5.85 -28.43
N ALA A 331 -8.03 -6.06 -27.29
CA ALA A 331 -8.71 -6.22 -26.01
C ALA A 331 -7.84 -5.65 -24.87
N PRO A 332 -8.43 -5.42 -23.69
CA PRO A 332 -7.69 -4.99 -22.51
C PRO A 332 -6.57 -5.98 -22.16
N ALA A 333 -5.39 -5.48 -21.82
CA ALA A 333 -4.25 -6.32 -21.41
C ALA A 333 -4.55 -7.14 -20.14
N GLU A 334 -5.40 -6.61 -19.26
CA GLU A 334 -5.83 -7.24 -18.01
C GLU A 334 -6.47 -8.63 -18.19
N ILE A 335 -6.93 -9.00 -19.38
CA ILE A 335 -7.44 -10.35 -19.64
C ILE A 335 -6.38 -11.43 -19.42
N PHE A 336 -5.09 -11.10 -19.57
CA PHE A 336 -3.99 -12.03 -19.37
C PHE A 336 -3.80 -12.40 -17.89
N LYS A 337 -4.28 -11.59 -16.95
CA LYS A 337 -4.32 -11.96 -15.51
C LYS A 337 -5.16 -13.20 -15.26
N MET A 338 -6.28 -13.36 -15.98
CA MET A 338 -7.11 -14.57 -15.90
C MET A 338 -6.41 -15.82 -16.44
N LEU A 339 -5.36 -15.63 -17.22
CA LEU A 339 -4.56 -16.70 -17.80
C LEU A 339 -3.31 -16.98 -16.96
N GLY A 340 -3.25 -16.44 -15.73
CA GLY A 340 -2.16 -16.62 -14.78
C GLY A 340 -0.95 -15.73 -15.04
N ARG A 341 -1.12 -14.61 -15.74
CA ARG A 341 -0.04 -13.66 -16.05
C ARG A 341 -0.09 -12.43 -15.15
N THR A 342 1.06 -11.84 -14.88
CA THR A 342 1.18 -10.50 -14.31
C THR A 342 1.09 -9.48 -15.43
N VAL A 343 0.35 -8.38 -15.22
CA VAL A 343 0.27 -7.28 -16.18
C VAL A 343 0.54 -5.98 -15.45
N THR A 344 1.56 -5.26 -15.89
CA THR A 344 2.04 -4.02 -15.28
C THR A 344 2.20 -2.94 -16.34
N LEU A 345 1.72 -1.72 -16.05
CA LEU A 345 1.87 -0.58 -16.94
C LEU A 345 2.75 0.49 -16.28
N GLU A 346 3.95 0.67 -16.79
CA GLU A 346 4.96 1.62 -16.29
C GLU A 346 5.13 2.76 -17.30
N GLY A 347 4.44 3.88 -17.06
CA GLY A 347 4.33 4.93 -18.08
C GLY A 347 3.76 4.33 -19.36
N THR A 348 4.48 4.42 -20.49
CA THR A 348 4.09 3.83 -21.77
C THR A 348 4.60 2.40 -21.99
N ASN A 349 5.27 1.78 -21.02
CA ASN A 349 5.76 0.41 -21.14
C ASN A 349 4.78 -0.57 -20.50
N LEU A 350 4.27 -1.51 -21.29
CA LEU A 350 3.36 -2.56 -20.83
C LEU A 350 4.13 -3.87 -20.70
N ILE A 351 4.23 -4.38 -19.48
CA ILE A 351 4.96 -5.61 -19.14
C ILE A 351 3.93 -6.72 -18.86
N ILE A 352 4.10 -7.88 -19.49
CA ILE A 352 3.29 -9.08 -19.27
C ILE A 352 4.20 -10.30 -19.08
N GLU A 353 4.07 -10.99 -17.95
CA GLU A 353 4.91 -12.12 -17.53
C GLU A 353 4.06 -13.26 -16.96
#